data_AF-A0A2G1ZTW8-F1
#
_entry.id   AF-A0A2G1ZTW8-F1
#
_cell.length_a   1.000
_cell.length_b   1.000
_cell.length_c   1.000
_cell.angle_alpha   90.00
_cell.angle_beta   90.00
_cell.angle_gamma   90.00
#
_symmetry.space_group_name_H-M   'P 1'
#
loop_
_entity.id
_entity.type
_entity.pdbx_description
1 polymer ?
#
loop_
_entity_poly.entity_id
_entity_poly.type
_entity_poly.pdbx_seq_one_letter_code
_entity_poly.pdbx_strand_id
1 'polypeptide(L)'
;MDERFQTYANRAATYKVRLQQHRDKPRGPLENAINIFLSLLIFIVLLVLIIPLIALIILLAIAFLIYFKIKSFFRGLGKPNARVGPVRTDGRDNVRVIDRD
;
A
#
# COMPACT_ATOMS: atom_id res chain seq x y z
N MET A 1 2.80 -25.80 -56.42
CA MET A 1 3.18 -25.61 -55.01
C MET A 1 4.67 -25.83 -54.92
N ASP A 2 5.42 -24.80 -54.55
CA ASP A 2 6.88 -24.81 -54.65
C ASP A 2 7.53 -25.59 -53.51
N GLU A 3 8.40 -26.54 -53.84
CA GLU A 3 9.16 -27.39 -52.91
C GLU A 3 9.91 -26.58 -51.83
N ARG A 4 10.27 -25.33 -52.15
CA ARG A 4 10.92 -24.40 -51.22
C ARG A 4 10.02 -24.07 -50.03
N PHE A 5 8.74 -23.81 -50.25
CA PHE A 5 7.80 -23.48 -49.17
C PHE A 5 7.56 -24.66 -48.23
N GLN A 6 7.46 -25.88 -48.77
CA GLN A 6 7.36 -27.09 -47.95
C GLN A 6 8.63 -27.30 -47.09
N THR A 7 9.81 -27.00 -47.64
CA THR A 7 11.07 -27.09 -46.90
C THR A 7 11.12 -26.10 -45.73
N TYR A 8 10.66 -24.86 -45.91
CA TYR A 8 10.58 -23.87 -44.83
C TYR A 8 9.55 -24.26 -43.76
N ALA A 9 8.38 -24.74 -44.17
CA ALA A 9 7.34 -25.21 -43.26
C ALA A 9 7.83 -26.40 -42.40
N ASN A 10 8.53 -27.36 -42.99
CA ASN A 10 9.10 -28.51 -42.28
C ASN A 10 10.21 -28.09 -41.30
N ARG A 11 11.07 -27.14 -41.68
CA ARG A 11 12.06 -26.58 -40.74
C ARG A 11 11.39 -25.90 -39.56
N ALA A 12 10.40 -25.04 -39.80
CA ALA A 12 9.67 -24.34 -38.74
C ALA A 12 8.95 -25.31 -37.79
N ALA A 13 8.30 -26.36 -38.33
CA ALA A 13 7.68 -27.42 -37.54
C ALA A 13 8.71 -28.15 -36.68
N THR A 14 9.87 -28.48 -37.25
CA THR A 14 10.96 -29.16 -36.53
C THR A 14 11.53 -28.29 -35.40
N TYR A 15 11.70 -26.99 -35.63
CA TYR A 15 12.10 -26.04 -34.59
C TYR A 15 11.09 -25.97 -33.45
N LYS A 16 9.79 -25.92 -33.78
CA LYS A 16 8.70 -25.89 -32.79
C LYS A 16 8.70 -27.12 -31.90
N VAL A 17 8.87 -28.31 -32.48
CA VAL A 17 8.96 -29.58 -31.74
C VAL A 17 10.19 -29.60 -30.82
N ARG A 18 11.35 -29.15 -31.30
CA ARG A 18 12.59 -29.10 -30.50
C ARG A 18 12.47 -28.14 -29.31
N LEU A 19 11.81 -27.00 -29.52
CA LEU A 19 11.50 -26.03 -28.48
C LEU A 19 10.55 -26.59 -27.42
N GLN A 20 9.50 -27.31 -27.84
CA GLN A 20 8.60 -28.00 -26.91
C GLN A 20 9.35 -29.05 -26.08
N GLN A 21 10.18 -29.88 -26.70
CA GLN A 21 10.99 -30.87 -26.00
C GLN A 21 11.96 -30.27 -24.98
N HIS A 22 12.54 -29.09 -25.26
CA HIS A 22 13.37 -28.38 -24.29
C HIS A 22 12.57 -27.77 -23.15
N ARG A 23 11.36 -27.27 -23.43
CA ARG A 23 10.45 -26.71 -22.42
C ARG A 23 9.90 -27.79 -21.48
N ASP A 24 9.58 -28.95 -22.05
CA ASP A 24 8.99 -30.08 -21.34
C ASP A 24 10.04 -31.01 -20.73
N LYS A 25 11.33 -30.69 -20.88
CA LYS A 25 12.42 -31.45 -20.26
C LYS A 25 12.26 -31.34 -18.75
N PRO A 26 12.07 -32.46 -18.03
CA PRO A 26 11.94 -32.42 -16.59
C PRO A 26 13.23 -31.84 -16.01
N ARG A 27 13.08 -30.73 -15.27
CA ARG A 27 14.20 -30.12 -14.55
C ARG A 27 14.83 -31.18 -13.67
N GLY A 28 16.15 -31.29 -13.73
CA GLY A 28 16.88 -32.26 -12.91
C GLY A 28 16.60 -32.02 -11.42
N PRO A 29 16.71 -33.06 -10.57
CA PRO A 29 16.48 -32.93 -9.13
C PRO A 29 17.34 -31.81 -8.50
N LEU A 30 18.54 -31.59 -9.05
CA LEU A 30 19.47 -30.55 -8.63
C LEU A 30 18.98 -29.13 -9.00
N GLU A 31 18.45 -28.93 -10.20
CA GLU A 31 17.88 -27.65 -10.63
C GLU A 31 16.63 -27.28 -9.82
N ASN A 32 15.80 -28.27 -9.47
CA ASN A 32 14.66 -28.04 -8.59
C ASN A 32 15.11 -27.64 -7.17
N ALA A 33 16.11 -28.31 -6.61
CA ALA A 33 16.65 -27.96 -5.30
C ALA A 33 17.21 -26.52 -5.27
N ILE A 34 17.97 -26.12 -6.31
CA ILE A 34 18.48 -24.75 -6.44
C ILE A 34 17.34 -23.74 -6.53
N ASN A 35 16.32 -23.99 -7.36
CA ASN A 35 15.18 -23.10 -7.49
C ASN A 35 14.41 -22.94 -6.17
N ILE A 36 14.20 -24.04 -5.44
CA ILE A 36 13.55 -24.01 -4.13
C ILE A 36 14.37 -23.17 -3.16
N PHE A 37 15.69 -23.40 -3.09
CA PHE A 37 16.57 -22.62 -2.22
C PHE A 37 16.56 -21.13 -2.57
N LEU A 38 16.64 -20.79 -3.86
CA LEU A 38 16.58 -19.40 -4.31
C LEU A 38 15.24 -18.74 -3.93
N SER A 39 14.14 -19.47 -4.12
CA SER A 39 12.80 -18.97 -3.78
C SER A 39 12.66 -18.72 -2.28
N LEU A 40 13.20 -19.61 -1.45
CA LEU A 40 13.22 -19.47 0.01
C LEU A 40 14.06 -18.25 0.43
N LEU A 41 15.24 -18.08 -0.17
CA LEU A 41 16.12 -16.94 0.09
C LEU A 41 15.41 -15.62 -0.23
N ILE A 42 14.79 -15.52 -1.41
CA ILE A 42 14.04 -14.33 -1.83
C ILE A 42 12.89 -14.05 -0.87
N PHE A 43 12.17 -15.09 -0.45
CA PHE A 43 11.07 -14.95 0.51
C PHE A 43 11.56 -14.40 1.86
N ILE A 44 12.67 -14.93 2.40
CA ILE A 44 13.24 -14.45 3.67
C ILE A 44 13.70 -13.00 3.55
N VAL A 45 14.37 -12.64 2.45
CA VAL A 45 14.81 -11.26 2.19
C VAL A 45 13.62 -10.31 2.12
N LEU A 46 12.56 -10.69 1.40
CA LEU A 46 11.32 -9.91 1.34
C LEU A 46 10.69 -9.76 2.72
N LEU A 47 10.66 -10.82 3.51
CA LEU A 47 10.08 -10.81 4.85
C LEU A 47 10.84 -9.85 5.78
N VAL A 48 12.17 -9.88 5.75
CA VAL A 48 13.02 -8.98 6.55
C VAL A 48 12.91 -7.52 6.10
N LEU A 49 12.60 -7.23 4.83
CA LEU A 49 12.43 -5.87 4.33
C LEU A 49 11.01 -5.32 4.55
N ILE A 50 9.99 -6.14 4.29
CA ILE A 50 8.59 -5.72 4.31
C ILE A 50 8.07 -5.57 5.74
N ILE A 51 8.39 -6.50 6.64
CA ILE A 51 7.92 -6.44 8.04
C ILE A 51 8.31 -5.13 8.74
N PRO A 52 9.57 -4.69 8.76
CA PRO A 52 9.93 -3.44 9.44
C PRO A 52 9.31 -2.23 8.76
N LEU A 53 9.14 -2.26 7.43
CA LEU A 53 8.46 -1.18 6.71
C LEU A 53 6.99 -1.06 7.13
N ILE A 54 6.28 -2.19 7.24
CA ILE A 54 4.89 -2.23 7.74
C ILE A 54 4.84 -1.71 9.18
N ALA A 55 5.76 -2.17 10.04
CA ALA A 55 5.82 -1.72 11.43
C ALA A 55 6.04 -0.20 11.53
N LEU A 56 6.92 0.36 10.68
CA LEU A 56 7.18 1.80 10.61
C LEU A 56 5.93 2.58 10.17
N ILE A 57 5.22 2.09 9.15
CA ILE A 57 3.97 2.71 8.67
C ILE A 57 2.92 2.73 9.78
N ILE A 58 2.75 1.61 10.50
CA ILE A 58 1.81 1.52 11.62
C ILE A 58 2.19 2.53 12.71
N LEU A 59 3.48 2.61 13.07
CA LEU A 59 3.96 3.53 14.09
C LEU A 59 3.71 5.00 13.70
N LEU A 60 3.97 5.36 12.45
CA LEU A 60 3.68 6.69 11.92
C LEU A 60 2.17 6.98 11.90
N ALA A 61 1.34 6.01 11.51
CA ALA A 61 -0.12 6.17 11.53
C ALA A 61 -0.65 6.40 12.94
N ILE A 62 -0.15 5.66 13.93
CA ILE A 62 -0.49 5.86 15.34
C ILE A 62 -0.07 7.25 15.81
N ALA A 63 1.17 7.66 15.52
CA ALA A 63 1.68 8.98 15.88
C ALA A 63 0.83 10.10 15.28
N PHE A 64 0.42 9.95 14.02
CA PHE A 64 -0.46 10.89 13.34
C PHE A 64 -1.84 10.92 14.00
N LEU A 65 -2.46 9.77 14.29
CA LEU A 65 -3.75 9.71 14.99
C LEU A 65 -3.69 10.41 16.35
N ILE A 66 -2.63 10.19 17.12
CA ILE A 66 -2.41 10.88 18.40
C ILE A 66 -2.30 12.39 18.17
N TYR A 67 -1.47 12.83 17.22
CA TYR A 67 -1.32 14.24 16.88
C TYR A 67 -2.65 14.89 16.49
N PHE A 68 -3.45 14.25 15.65
CA PHE A 68 -4.77 14.77 15.25
C PHE A 68 -5.74 14.85 16.42
N LYS A 69 -5.74 13.83 17.30
CA LYS A 69 -6.58 13.81 18.50
C LYS A 69 -6.21 14.95 19.44
N ILE A 70 -4.92 15.18 19.66
CA ILE A 70 -4.40 16.29 20.46
C ILE A 70 -4.75 17.64 19.81
N LYS A 71 -4.50 17.81 18.52
CA LYS A 71 -4.82 19.05 17.78
C LYS A 71 -6.32 19.36 17.81
N SER A 72 -7.17 18.35 17.70
CA SER A 72 -8.63 18.50 17.81
C SER A 72 -9.05 18.94 19.22
N PHE A 73 -8.41 18.38 20.26
CA PHE A 73 -8.67 18.76 21.65
C PHE A 73 -8.30 20.22 21.92
N PHE A 74 -7.13 20.67 21.45
CA PHE A 74 -6.70 22.06 21.59
C PHE A 74 -7.51 23.05 20.74
N ARG A 75 -8.01 22.63 19.56
CA ARG A 75 -8.97 23.43 18.77
C ARG A 75 -10.30 23.66 19.50
N GLY A 76 -10.71 22.75 20.38
CA GLY A 76 -11.87 22.92 21.26
C GLY A 76 -11.64 23.90 22.42
N LEU A 77 -10.42 23.93 22.96
CA LEU A 77 -10.04 24.84 24.05
C LEU A 77 -9.82 26.30 23.60
N GLY A 78 -9.46 26.53 22.33
CA GLY A 78 -9.31 27.87 21.75
C GLY A 78 -10.61 28.59 21.39
N LYS A 79 -11.78 27.97 21.62
CA LYS A 79 -13.10 28.61 21.42
C LYS A 79 -14.00 28.37 22.64
N PRO A 80 -13.76 29.08 23.77
CA PRO A 80 -14.63 28.98 24.93
C PRO A 80 -16.09 29.38 24.62
N ASN A 81 -16.33 30.19 23.57
CA ASN A 81 -17.63 30.83 23.33
C ASN A 81 -18.18 30.65 21.90
N ALA A 82 -17.94 29.51 21.22
CA ALA A 82 -18.53 29.31 19.88
C ALA A 82 -20.04 29.01 19.87
N ARG A 83 -20.64 28.70 21.04
CA ARG A 83 -22.09 28.44 21.21
C ARG A 83 -22.83 29.50 22.00
N VAL A 84 -22.13 30.49 22.54
CA VAL A 84 -22.72 31.61 23.26
C VAL A 84 -22.59 32.78 22.31
N GLY A 85 -23.69 33.45 21.94
CA GLY A 85 -23.67 34.64 21.08
C GLY A 85 -22.61 35.65 21.54
N PRO A 86 -22.15 36.56 20.67
CA PRO A 86 -20.95 37.35 20.89
C PRO A 86 -21.03 38.10 22.23
N VAL A 87 -20.36 37.56 23.24
CA VAL A 87 -20.20 38.26 24.52
C VAL A 87 -19.17 39.34 24.26
N ARG A 88 -19.63 40.58 24.12
CA ARG A 88 -18.77 41.76 24.04
C ARG A 88 -17.88 41.78 25.29
N THR A 89 -16.57 41.80 25.09
CA THR A 89 -15.55 41.80 26.15
C THR A 89 -15.39 43.15 26.85
N ASP A 90 -16.30 44.10 26.59
CA ASP A 90 -16.18 45.49 27.05
C ASP A 90 -16.81 45.74 28.44
N GLY A 91 -17.15 44.69 29.20
CA GLY A 91 -17.60 44.80 30.59
C GLY A 91 -18.96 45.50 30.81
N ARG A 92 -19.62 45.94 29.73
CA ARG A 92 -21.01 46.41 29.70
C ARG A 92 -21.80 45.38 28.91
N ASP A 93 -22.54 44.49 29.58
CA ASP A 93 -23.75 43.83 29.04
C ASP A 93 -24.35 42.84 30.05
N ASN A 94 -24.55 43.30 31.30
CA ASN A 94 -25.48 42.65 32.25
C ASN A 94 -26.82 43.38 32.34
N VAL A 95 -27.17 44.21 31.35
CA VAL A 95 -28.52 44.76 31.24
C VAL A 95 -29.32 43.81 30.37
N ARG A 96 -29.81 42.74 31.01
CA ARG A 96 -30.86 41.89 30.45
C ARG A 96 -32.12 42.76 30.40
N VAL A 97 -32.34 43.43 29.27
CA VAL A 97 -33.64 44.05 28.97
C VAL A 97 -34.63 42.90 28.86
N ILE A 98 -35.34 42.65 29.96
CA ILE A 98 -36.51 41.79 29.97
C ILE A 98 -37.60 42.67 29.35
N ASP A 99 -37.82 42.53 28.04
CA ASP A 99 -39.08 42.96 27.45
C ASP A 99 -40.18 42.14 28.16
N ARG A 100 -40.91 42.82 29.03
CA ARG A 100 -42.20 42.36 29.53
C ARG A 100 -43.22 42.75 28.47
N ASP A 101 -43.64 41.75 27.71
CA ASP A 101 -45.03 41.68 27.27
C ASP A 101 -45.95 41.39 28.48
#